data_AF-A0A9X8R1D5-F1
#
_entry.id   AF-A0A9X8R1D5-F1
#
_cell.length_a   1.000
_cell.length_b   1.000
_cell.length_c   1.000
_cell.angle_alpha   90.00
_cell.angle_beta   90.00
_cell.angle_gamma   90.00
#
_symmetry.space_group_name_H-M   'P 1'
#
loop_
_entity.id
_entity.type
_entity.pdbx_description
1 polymer ?
#
loop_
_entity_poly.entity_id
_entity_poly.type
_entity_poly.pdbx_seq_one_letter_code
_entity_poly.pdbx_strand_id
1 'polypeptide(L)'
;MSHFVQNTLSGLKELLNSTDQMKIISYEGEVREVTCSFNSEAITAEIEKFENENNKLPEDYKAFLTLHNGARIYESIDEDGETLGDGLEIFSLDEIKEHQEIEYLSEHGIPIAHLLNDCYLILDTEKLKSGDPNYLIIMEFTELSSLSLNFEIFLDRYIISQGEAFWSWPIYTAENYYRTR
;
A
#
# COMPACT_ATOMS: atom_id res chain seq x y z
N MET A 1 14.01 -12.88 9.76
CA MET A 1 14.70 -11.99 8.79
C MET A 1 14.47 -10.57 9.30
N SER A 2 15.39 -9.62 9.11
CA SER A 2 15.13 -8.23 9.55
C SER A 2 14.25 -7.58 8.48
N HIS A 3 13.04 -7.16 8.85
CA HIS A 3 12.17 -6.39 7.96
C HIS A 3 12.54 -4.91 8.05
N PHE A 4 12.56 -4.21 6.92
CA PHE A 4 12.96 -2.79 6.88
C PHE A 4 11.77 -1.81 6.85
N VAL A 5 10.53 -2.32 6.95
CA VAL A 5 9.29 -1.53 7.06
C VAL A 5 9.42 -0.37 8.06
N GLN A 6 9.95 -0.64 9.26
CA GLN A 6 10.14 0.38 10.29
C GLN A 6 11.04 1.52 9.79
N ASN A 7 12.14 1.21 9.11
CA ASN A 7 13.08 2.22 8.62
C ASN A 7 12.42 3.08 7.53
N THR A 8 11.71 2.46 6.60
CA THR A 8 10.96 3.16 5.55
C THR A 8 9.93 4.12 6.16
N LEU A 9 9.13 3.65 7.13
CA LEU A 9 8.12 4.48 7.79
C LEU A 9 8.73 5.59 8.66
N SER A 10 9.83 5.32 9.37
CA SER A 10 10.55 6.34 10.14
C SER A 10 11.09 7.43 9.21
N GLY A 11 11.67 7.06 8.07
CA GLY A 11 12.15 8.02 7.07
C GLY A 11 11.03 8.89 6.50
N LEU A 12 9.86 8.31 6.20
CA LEU A 12 8.69 9.08 5.78
C LEU A 12 8.25 10.08 6.85
N LYS A 13 8.14 9.64 8.11
CA LYS A 13 7.70 10.49 9.23
C LYS A 13 8.63 11.66 9.53
N GLU A 14 9.93 11.53 9.25
CA GLU A 14 10.87 12.64 9.37
C GLU A 14 10.58 13.80 8.39
N LEU A 15 9.88 13.52 7.28
CA LEU A 15 9.51 14.51 6.27
C LEU A 15 8.19 15.22 6.59
N LEU A 16 7.37 14.66 7.49
CA LEU A 16 6.10 15.23 7.89
C LEU A 16 6.30 16.43 8.83
N ASN A 17 5.45 17.44 8.67
CA ASN A 17 5.41 18.58 9.56
C ASN A 17 4.59 18.25 10.84
N SER A 18 4.37 19.26 11.69
CA SER A 18 3.63 19.09 12.95
C SER A 18 2.13 18.75 12.80
N THR A 19 1.60 18.83 11.58
CA THR A 19 0.21 18.47 11.23
C THR A 19 0.15 17.22 10.35
N ASP A 20 1.22 16.41 10.36
CA ASP A 20 1.36 15.18 9.57
C ASP A 20 1.26 15.38 8.04
N GLN A 21 1.57 16.59 7.58
CA GLN A 21 1.53 17.00 6.17
C GLN A 21 2.92 17.20 5.60
N MET A 22 3.05 17.07 4.28
CA MET A 22 4.28 17.39 3.55
C MET A 22 3.99 17.83 2.11
N LYS A 23 5.02 18.38 1.46
CA LYS A 23 4.98 18.68 0.03
C LYS A 23 5.71 17.60 -0.75
N ILE A 24 5.08 17.14 -1.82
CA ILE A 24 5.63 16.19 -2.78
C ILE A 24 5.71 16.83 -4.16
N ILE A 25 6.52 16.24 -5.04
CA ILE A 25 6.65 16.61 -6.44
C ILE A 25 6.02 15.50 -7.29
N SER A 26 4.99 15.85 -8.05
CA SER A 26 4.30 14.96 -8.99
C SER A 26 4.78 15.19 -10.42
N TYR A 27 4.03 14.67 -11.40
CA TYR A 27 4.33 14.79 -12.83
C TYR A 27 4.66 16.23 -13.24
N GLU A 28 5.66 16.34 -14.11
CA GLU A 28 6.08 17.63 -14.70
C GLU A 28 6.54 18.68 -13.69
N GLY A 29 6.86 18.27 -12.46
CA GLY A 29 7.36 19.17 -11.42
C GLY A 29 6.27 19.92 -10.67
N GLU A 30 5.00 19.52 -10.83
CA GLU A 30 3.91 20.03 -10.00
C GLU A 30 4.16 19.71 -8.53
N VAL A 31 3.85 20.66 -7.64
CA VAL A 31 3.99 20.50 -6.20
C VAL A 31 2.61 20.31 -5.59
N ARG A 32 2.41 19.17 -4.92
CA ARG A 32 1.16 18.87 -4.19
C ARG A 32 1.42 18.85 -2.69
N GLU A 33 0.40 19.22 -1.93
CA GLU A 33 0.37 19.05 -0.48
C GLU A 33 -0.42 17.80 -0.15
N VAL A 34 0.15 16.95 0.70
CA VAL A 34 -0.40 15.65 1.07
C VAL A 34 -0.24 15.40 2.56
N THR A 35 -1.05 14.50 3.08
CA THR A 35 -0.97 14.04 4.47
C THR A 35 -0.74 12.54 4.57
N CYS A 36 -0.25 12.10 5.72
CA CYS A 36 -0.15 10.69 6.08
C CYS A 36 -0.77 10.49 7.47
N SER A 37 -1.64 9.49 7.60
CA SER A 37 -2.22 9.09 8.89
C SER A 37 -1.87 7.65 9.20
N PHE A 38 -1.63 7.35 10.47
CA PHE A 38 -1.19 6.03 10.92
C PHE A 38 -2.00 5.60 12.14
N ASN A 39 -2.64 4.44 12.05
CA ASN A 39 -3.38 3.88 13.18
C ASN A 39 -2.43 3.41 14.29
N SER A 40 -2.97 3.17 15.48
CA SER A 40 -2.22 2.50 16.55
C SER A 40 -1.80 1.09 16.13
N GLU A 41 -0.75 0.56 16.75
CA GLU A 41 -0.30 -0.82 16.57
C GLU A 41 -1.42 -1.85 16.79
N ALA A 42 -1.41 -2.92 15.99
CA ALA A 42 -2.23 -4.10 16.26
C ALA A 42 -1.61 -4.91 17.39
N ILE A 43 -2.45 -5.38 18.32
CA ILE A 43 -1.97 -6.25 19.39
C ILE A 43 -1.73 -7.65 18.80
N THR A 44 -0.67 -8.34 19.21
CA THR A 44 -0.33 -9.69 18.70
C THR A 44 -1.51 -10.65 18.73
N ALA A 45 -2.34 -10.61 19.79
CA ALA A 45 -3.52 -11.46 19.92
C ALA A 45 -4.59 -11.21 18.84
N GLU A 46 -4.70 -9.98 18.32
CA GLU A 46 -5.63 -9.63 17.24
C GLU A 46 -5.16 -10.19 15.90
N ILE A 47 -3.85 -10.10 15.63
CA ILE A 47 -3.22 -10.72 14.46
C ILE A 47 -3.39 -12.25 14.51
N GLU A 48 -3.08 -12.86 15.65
CA GLU A 48 -3.25 -14.32 15.83
C GLU A 48 -4.71 -14.75 15.66
N LYS A 49 -5.66 -13.97 16.21
CA LYS A 49 -7.10 -14.24 16.02
C LYS A 49 -7.47 -14.14 14.54
N PHE A 50 -7.01 -13.10 13.84
CA PHE A 50 -7.23 -12.95 12.40
C PHE A 50 -6.70 -14.16 11.62
N GLU A 51 -5.45 -14.57 11.86
CA GLU A 51 -4.82 -15.72 11.18
C GLU A 51 -5.47 -17.07 11.54
N ASN A 52 -6.12 -17.20 12.70
CA ASN A 52 -6.86 -18.42 13.06
C ASN A 52 -8.20 -18.54 12.32
N GLU A 53 -8.81 -17.41 11.99
CA GLU A 53 -10.09 -17.32 11.28
C GLU A 53 -9.88 -17.28 9.75
N ASN A 54 -8.67 -16.92 9.29
CA ASN A 54 -8.33 -16.67 7.88
C ASN A 54 -7.01 -17.35 7.46
N ASN A 55 -6.45 -16.92 6.33
CA ASN A 55 -5.10 -17.33 5.91
C ASN A 55 -4.03 -16.61 6.75
N LYS A 56 -2.84 -17.22 6.85
CA LYS A 56 -1.68 -16.59 7.49
C LYS A 56 -1.24 -15.34 6.72
N LEU A 57 -0.87 -14.31 7.46
CA LEU A 57 -0.29 -13.09 6.93
C LEU A 57 1.24 -13.24 6.81
N PRO A 58 1.85 -12.67 5.76
CA PRO A 58 3.31 -12.69 5.62
C PRO A 58 3.98 -11.86 6.72
N GLU A 59 5.20 -12.25 7.08
CA GLU A 59 5.93 -11.67 8.23
C GLU A 59 6.24 -10.17 8.07
N ASP A 60 6.47 -9.69 6.85
CA ASP A 60 6.74 -8.27 6.59
C ASP A 60 5.48 -7.39 6.77
N TYR A 61 4.31 -7.90 6.39
CA TYR A 61 3.02 -7.23 6.61
C TYR A 61 2.61 -7.31 8.08
N LYS A 62 2.91 -8.41 8.78
CA LYS A 62 2.74 -8.46 10.25
C LYS A 62 3.65 -7.45 10.93
N ALA A 63 4.90 -7.30 10.49
CA ALA A 63 5.80 -6.27 11.01
C ALA A 63 5.20 -4.87 10.83
N PHE A 64 4.54 -4.59 9.70
CA PHE A 64 3.76 -3.36 9.52
C PHE A 64 2.61 -3.24 10.52
N LEU A 65 1.76 -4.26 10.64
CA LEU A 65 0.59 -4.23 11.54
C LEU A 65 0.97 -4.01 13.01
N THR A 66 2.10 -4.58 13.45
CA THR A 66 2.65 -4.35 14.80
C THR A 66 3.17 -2.94 15.04
N LEU A 67 3.37 -2.15 13.98
CA LEU A 67 3.66 -0.72 14.08
C LEU A 67 2.37 0.10 13.95
N HIS A 68 1.54 -0.23 12.96
CA HIS A 68 0.31 0.46 12.59
C HIS A 68 -0.73 -0.50 12.03
N ASN A 69 -1.88 -0.62 12.70
CA ASN A 69 -3.02 -1.40 12.23
C ASN A 69 -3.79 -0.64 11.15
N GLY A 70 -3.16 -0.45 9.99
CA GLY A 70 -3.66 0.38 8.90
C GLY A 70 -3.06 1.79 8.89
N ALA A 71 -3.05 2.39 7.72
CA ALA A 71 -2.53 3.74 7.48
C ALA A 71 -3.14 4.34 6.21
N ARG A 72 -3.07 5.66 6.07
CA ARG A 72 -3.26 6.37 4.81
C ARG A 72 -2.00 7.14 4.46
N ILE A 73 -1.49 6.98 3.26
CA ILE A 73 -0.20 7.54 2.82
C ILE A 73 -0.41 8.35 1.55
N TYR A 74 0.05 9.61 1.59
CA TYR A 74 -0.04 10.59 0.50
C TYR A 74 -1.47 10.91 0.05
N GLU A 75 -2.40 11.09 0.99
CA GLU A 75 -3.71 11.63 0.67
C GLU A 75 -3.61 13.13 0.37
N SER A 76 -4.17 13.57 -0.75
CA SER A 76 -4.34 14.98 -1.05
C SER A 76 -5.35 15.61 -0.10
N ILE A 77 -5.17 16.91 0.12
CA ILE A 77 -6.01 17.73 0.97
C ILE A 77 -6.66 18.82 0.12
N ASP A 78 -7.95 19.08 0.32
CA ASP A 78 -8.66 20.16 -0.36
C ASP A 78 -8.42 21.54 0.27
N GLU A 79 -9.08 22.58 -0.25
CA GLU A 79 -8.95 23.95 0.26
C GLU A 79 -9.48 24.12 1.70
N ASP A 80 -10.37 23.22 2.15
CA ASP A 80 -10.98 23.24 3.48
C ASP A 80 -10.18 22.40 4.50
N GLY A 81 -9.19 21.63 4.05
CA GLY A 81 -8.34 20.81 4.92
C GLY A 81 -8.79 19.35 5.03
N GLU A 82 -9.75 18.91 4.21
CA GLU A 82 -10.30 17.56 4.22
C GLU A 82 -9.51 16.64 3.28
N THR A 83 -9.37 15.36 3.65
CA THR A 83 -8.68 14.37 2.81
C THR A 83 -9.57 13.90 1.67
N LEU A 84 -8.96 13.72 0.49
CA LEU A 84 -9.66 13.30 -0.72
C LEU A 84 -9.71 11.77 -0.92
N GLY A 85 -8.96 11.00 -0.12
CA GLY A 85 -8.93 9.53 -0.23
C GLY A 85 -8.23 9.02 -1.49
N ASP A 86 -7.34 9.80 -2.09
CA ASP A 86 -6.68 9.53 -3.38
C ASP A 86 -5.26 8.93 -3.25
N GLY A 87 -4.82 8.65 -2.02
CA GLY A 87 -3.52 8.05 -1.70
C GLY A 87 -3.53 6.51 -1.61
N LEU A 88 -2.57 5.97 -0.85
CA LEU A 88 -2.54 4.55 -0.48
C LEU A 88 -3.24 4.37 0.86
N GLU A 89 -4.32 3.60 0.85
CA GLU A 89 -5.06 3.18 2.01
C GLU A 89 -4.66 1.75 2.38
N ILE A 90 -3.77 1.60 3.37
CA ILE A 90 -3.42 0.28 3.91
C ILE A 90 -4.45 -0.09 4.96
N PHE A 91 -5.10 -1.23 4.76
CA PHE A 91 -6.19 -1.67 5.61
C PHE A 91 -5.68 -2.13 6.99
N SER A 92 -6.46 -1.79 8.00
CA SER A 92 -6.49 -2.43 9.31
C SER A 92 -7.05 -3.84 9.21
N LEU A 93 -6.82 -4.66 10.24
CA LEU A 93 -7.36 -6.03 10.30
C LEU A 93 -8.88 -6.11 10.13
N ASP A 94 -9.62 -5.10 10.59
CA ASP A 94 -11.08 -5.08 10.45
C ASP A 94 -11.50 -4.62 9.05
N GLU A 95 -10.84 -3.62 8.47
CA GLU A 95 -11.06 -3.23 7.07
C GLU A 95 -10.75 -4.38 6.10
N ILE A 96 -9.73 -5.21 6.37
CA ILE A 96 -9.46 -6.43 5.58
C ILE A 96 -10.67 -7.38 5.62
N LYS A 97 -11.29 -7.57 6.79
CA LYS A 97 -12.47 -8.45 6.91
C LYS A 97 -13.65 -7.90 6.14
N GLU A 98 -13.92 -6.60 6.25
CA GLU A 98 -14.99 -5.93 5.52
C GLU A 98 -14.79 -6.10 4.00
N HIS A 99 -13.57 -5.91 3.50
CA HIS A 99 -13.26 -6.09 2.08
C HIS A 99 -13.24 -7.57 1.64
N GLN A 100 -12.96 -8.50 2.55
CA GLN A 100 -13.10 -9.94 2.30
C GLN A 100 -14.55 -10.38 2.11
N GLU A 101 -15.54 -9.63 2.61
CA GLU A 101 -16.96 -9.93 2.34
C GLU A 101 -17.35 -9.63 0.88
N ILE A 102 -16.52 -8.88 0.15
CA ILE A 102 -16.71 -8.60 -1.27
C ILE A 102 -16.25 -9.83 -2.07
N GLU A 103 -17.22 -10.55 -2.65
CA GLU A 103 -17.00 -11.81 -3.38
C GLU A 103 -15.88 -11.68 -4.43
N TYR A 104 -15.88 -10.60 -5.21
CA TYR A 104 -14.88 -10.38 -6.26
C TYR A 104 -13.44 -10.20 -5.74
N LEU A 105 -13.25 -9.70 -4.52
CA LEU A 105 -11.92 -9.54 -3.92
C LEU A 105 -11.43 -10.85 -3.28
N SER A 106 -12.33 -11.51 -2.55
CA SER A 106 -12.02 -12.74 -1.81
C SER A 106 -11.64 -13.93 -2.71
N GLU A 107 -12.13 -13.96 -3.96
CA GLU A 107 -11.72 -14.94 -4.98
C GLU A 107 -10.23 -14.85 -5.36
N HIS A 108 -9.59 -13.69 -5.18
CA HIS A 108 -8.24 -13.43 -5.64
C HIS A 108 -7.19 -13.49 -4.54
N GLY A 109 -7.58 -13.40 -3.27
CA GLY A 109 -6.68 -13.50 -2.14
C GLY A 109 -7.10 -12.63 -0.97
N ILE A 110 -6.12 -12.02 -0.29
CA ILE A 110 -6.38 -11.12 0.85
C ILE A 110 -6.18 -9.67 0.44
N PRO A 111 -7.24 -8.85 0.29
CA PRO A 111 -7.07 -7.43 0.03
C PRO A 111 -6.49 -6.76 1.28
N ILE A 112 -5.38 -6.05 1.11
CA ILE A 112 -4.63 -5.41 2.21
C ILE A 112 -4.46 -3.90 2.02
N ALA A 113 -4.77 -3.39 0.83
CA ALA A 113 -4.81 -1.96 0.59
C ALA A 113 -5.70 -1.61 -0.59
N HIS A 114 -6.13 -0.35 -0.61
CA HIS A 114 -6.80 0.32 -1.71
C HIS A 114 -5.97 1.53 -2.17
N LEU A 115 -6.06 1.82 -3.46
CA LEU A 115 -5.41 2.92 -4.14
C LEU A 115 -6.40 3.56 -5.12
N LEU A 116 -6.06 4.74 -5.63
CA LEU A 116 -6.86 5.47 -6.61
C LEU A 116 -7.35 4.59 -7.78
N ASN A 117 -8.54 4.89 -8.29
CA ASN A 117 -9.20 4.23 -9.42
C ASN A 117 -9.60 2.76 -9.14
N ASP A 118 -10.15 2.51 -7.95
CA ASP A 118 -10.63 1.18 -7.52
C ASP A 118 -9.54 0.11 -7.62
N CYS A 119 -8.30 0.50 -7.29
CA CYS A 119 -7.14 -0.36 -7.39
C CYS A 119 -6.86 -1.02 -6.04
N TYR A 120 -6.68 -2.34 -6.02
CA TYR A 120 -6.48 -3.09 -4.78
C TYR A 120 -5.14 -3.80 -4.77
N LEU A 121 -4.46 -3.73 -3.62
CA LEU A 121 -3.31 -4.57 -3.34
C LEU A 121 -3.78 -5.84 -2.63
N ILE A 122 -3.46 -7.00 -3.21
CA ILE A 122 -3.96 -8.30 -2.78
C ILE A 122 -2.78 -9.24 -2.50
N LEU A 123 -2.85 -9.96 -1.37
CA LEU A 123 -1.95 -11.06 -1.05
C LEU A 123 -2.42 -12.34 -1.77
N ASP A 124 -1.59 -12.87 -2.66
CA ASP A 124 -1.82 -14.15 -3.32
C ASP A 124 -1.65 -15.31 -2.32
N THR A 125 -2.78 -15.92 -1.92
CA THR A 125 -2.77 -16.99 -0.91
C THR A 125 -2.10 -18.28 -1.39
N GLU A 126 -2.07 -18.56 -2.69
CA GLU A 126 -1.40 -19.74 -3.23
C GLU A 126 0.12 -19.55 -3.21
N LYS A 127 0.60 -18.36 -3.58
CA LYS A 127 2.01 -18.01 -3.44
C LYS A 127 2.47 -18.05 -1.98
N LEU A 128 1.67 -17.49 -1.06
CA LEU A 128 1.95 -17.57 0.38
C LEU A 128 2.07 -19.02 0.86
N LYS A 129 1.14 -19.92 0.47
CA LYS A 129 1.20 -21.35 0.82
C LYS A 129 2.46 -22.03 0.29
N SER A 130 2.91 -21.66 -0.91
CA SER A 130 4.13 -22.20 -1.52
C SER A 130 5.43 -21.61 -0.97
N GLY A 131 5.35 -20.52 -0.19
CA GLY A 131 6.51 -19.79 0.32
C GLY A 131 7.20 -18.91 -0.74
N ASP A 132 6.52 -18.56 -1.83
CA ASP A 132 7.05 -17.64 -2.84
C ASP A 132 7.07 -16.22 -2.24
N PRO A 133 8.23 -15.54 -2.18
CA PRO A 133 8.32 -14.17 -1.65
C PRO A 133 7.63 -13.12 -2.53
N ASN A 134 7.22 -13.45 -3.76
CA ASN A 134 6.65 -12.53 -4.74
C ASN A 134 5.11 -12.58 -4.76
N TYR A 135 4.49 -12.53 -3.58
CA TYR A 135 3.06 -12.80 -3.39
C TYR A 135 2.14 -11.60 -3.64
N LEU A 136 2.65 -10.41 -3.95
CA LEU A 136 1.78 -9.28 -4.24
C LEU A 136 1.18 -9.32 -5.63
N ILE A 137 -0.14 -9.12 -5.67
CA ILE A 137 -0.94 -8.85 -6.85
C ILE A 137 -1.51 -7.46 -6.72
N ILE A 138 -1.57 -6.75 -7.83
CA ILE A 138 -2.40 -5.55 -7.97
C ILE A 138 -3.60 -5.88 -8.85
N MET A 139 -4.77 -5.44 -8.41
CA MET A 139 -6.00 -5.55 -9.16
C MET A 139 -6.44 -4.16 -9.60
N GLU A 140 -6.43 -3.91 -10.90
CA GLU A 140 -6.90 -2.66 -11.50
C GLU A 140 -8.19 -2.96 -12.25
N PHE A 141 -9.34 -2.50 -11.72
CA PHE A 141 -10.67 -2.89 -12.16
C PHE A 141 -10.91 -4.40 -12.13
N THR A 142 -10.71 -5.07 -13.28
CA THR A 142 -10.86 -6.53 -13.41
C THR A 142 -9.58 -7.25 -13.80
N GLU A 143 -8.50 -6.50 -13.98
CA GLU A 143 -7.21 -7.03 -14.42
C GLU A 143 -6.31 -7.29 -13.21
N LEU A 144 -5.83 -8.52 -13.10
CA LEU A 144 -4.88 -8.93 -12.07
C LEU A 144 -3.47 -8.97 -12.65
N SER A 145 -2.57 -8.24 -12.03
CA SER A 145 -1.16 -8.23 -12.40
C SER A 145 -0.30 -8.58 -11.19
N SER A 146 0.60 -9.56 -11.34
CA SER A 146 1.59 -9.81 -10.29
C SER A 146 2.64 -8.72 -10.31
N LEU A 147 2.88 -8.11 -9.15
CA LEU A 147 3.93 -7.10 -9.01
C LEU A 147 5.34 -7.70 -8.94
N SER A 148 5.43 -9.01 -8.68
CA SER A 148 6.69 -9.70 -8.37
C SER A 148 7.42 -9.09 -7.17
N LEU A 149 6.68 -8.75 -6.10
CA LEU A 149 7.18 -8.10 -4.88
C LEU A 149 6.55 -8.72 -3.62
N ASN A 150 7.20 -8.46 -2.48
CA ASN A 150 6.61 -8.57 -1.15
C ASN A 150 6.12 -7.19 -0.66
N PHE A 151 5.49 -7.14 0.51
CA PHE A 151 4.91 -5.91 1.05
C PHE A 151 5.95 -4.85 1.37
N GLU A 152 7.06 -5.20 2.02
CA GLU A 152 8.06 -4.20 2.40
C GLU A 152 8.72 -3.51 1.20
N ILE A 153 8.98 -4.23 0.10
CA ILE A 153 9.52 -3.61 -1.12
C ILE A 153 8.47 -2.74 -1.81
N PHE A 154 7.20 -3.16 -1.83
CA PHE A 154 6.13 -2.34 -2.38
C PHE A 154 6.01 -1.01 -1.63
N LEU A 155 5.93 -1.06 -0.31
CA LEU A 155 5.78 0.11 0.54
C LEU A 155 6.95 1.08 0.37
N ASP A 156 8.18 0.56 0.37
CA ASP A 156 9.39 1.36 0.17
C ASP A 156 9.41 2.06 -1.18
N ARG A 157 9.09 1.34 -2.26
CA ARG A 157 9.02 1.93 -3.59
C ARG A 157 7.91 2.95 -3.74
N TYR A 158 6.74 2.69 -3.15
CA TYR A 158 5.60 3.62 -3.16
C TYR A 158 5.94 4.94 -2.44
N ILE A 159 6.67 4.84 -1.31
CA ILE A 159 7.15 6.01 -0.57
C ILE A 159 8.22 6.77 -1.38
N ILE A 160 9.20 6.06 -1.95
CA ILE A 160 10.26 6.70 -2.76
C ILE A 160 9.69 7.34 -4.03
N SER A 161 8.64 6.76 -4.63
CA SER A 161 7.92 7.32 -5.78
C SER A 161 6.93 8.41 -5.40
N GLN A 162 6.83 8.81 -4.13
CA GLN A 162 5.93 9.86 -3.65
C GLN A 162 4.46 9.61 -4.00
N GLY A 163 4.04 8.34 -3.92
CA GLY A 163 2.67 7.93 -4.18
C GLY A 163 2.37 7.59 -5.63
N GLU A 164 3.34 7.74 -6.54
CA GLU A 164 3.15 7.38 -7.92
C GLU A 164 3.17 5.86 -8.13
N ALA A 165 2.33 5.39 -9.07
CA ALA A 165 2.15 3.98 -9.42
C ALA A 165 3.39 3.38 -10.11
N PHE A 166 4.47 3.20 -9.35
CA PHE A 166 5.80 2.84 -9.85
C PHE A 166 5.83 1.52 -10.66
N TRP A 167 4.88 0.62 -10.43
CA TRP A 167 4.76 -0.64 -11.18
C TRP A 167 4.27 -0.43 -12.61
N SER A 168 3.53 0.65 -12.85
CA SER A 168 3.10 1.06 -14.19
C SER A 168 4.21 1.80 -14.94
N TRP A 169 5.31 2.17 -14.26
CA TRP A 169 6.34 2.98 -14.86
C TRP A 169 6.97 2.22 -16.02
N PRO A 170 6.75 2.72 -17.23
CA PRO A 170 7.23 2.07 -18.42
C PRO A 170 8.75 2.16 -18.43
N ILE A 171 9.39 1.12 -18.97
CA ILE A 171 10.83 1.08 -19.23
C ILE A 171 11.17 2.00 -20.42
N TYR A 172 10.55 3.19 -20.49
CA TYR A 172 10.62 4.07 -21.65
C TYR A 172 12.06 4.47 -21.94
N THR A 173 12.38 4.43 -23.22
CA THR A 173 13.56 5.07 -23.79
C THR A 173 13.14 6.41 -24.40
N ALA A 174 14.11 7.32 -24.55
CA ALA A 174 13.87 8.61 -25.21
C ALA A 174 13.29 8.48 -26.64
N GLU A 175 13.52 7.34 -27.31
CA GLU A 175 12.96 7.06 -28.65
C GLU A 175 11.43 6.91 -28.67
N ASN A 176 10.85 6.46 -27.55
CA ASN A 176 9.43 6.15 -27.44
C ASN A 176 8.69 7.14 -26.53
N TYR A 177 9.39 7.80 -25.61
CA TYR A 177 8.81 8.78 -24.69
C TYR A 177 8.10 9.95 -25.38
N TYR A 178 8.66 10.47 -26.48
CA TYR A 178 8.10 11.63 -27.19
C TYR A 178 7.05 11.28 -28.28
N ARG A 179 6.73 9.99 -28.48
CA ARG A 179 5.80 9.53 -29.54
C ARG A 179 4.40 9.19 -29.03
N THR A 180 4.21 9.05 -27.73
CA THR A 180 2.93 8.66 -27.09
C THR A 180 2.28 9.78 -26.30
N ARG A 181 2.69 11.04 -26.53
CA ARG A 181 1.97 12.26 -26.14
C ARG A 181 1.32 12.89 -27.36
#